data_AF-A0A2D8FN61-F1
#
_entry.id   AF-A0A2D8FN61-F1
#
_cell.length_a   1.000
_cell.length_b   1.000
_cell.length_c   1.000
_cell.angle_alpha   90.00
_cell.angle_beta   90.00
_cell.angle_gamma   90.00
#
_symmetry.space_group_name_H-M   'P 1'
#
loop_
_entity.id
_entity.type
_entity.pdbx_description
1 polymer ?
#
loop_
_entity_poly.entity_id
_entity_poly.type
_entity_poly.pdbx_seq_one_letter_code
_entity_poly.pdbx_strand_id
1 'polypeptide(L)'
;MPDPSPTLLEEAREVPERALRIYARLWQFETWLRSIVYVELRAKLGDGCRASLKSSTRSYEADKFLKHMPTPEMNALSYASLGQMTGLIDEHWDCFAPYLPPKILWDAKLKEVEQIRHRIAHFRTGHADDHPRLLQFLRDLDQGFWRFCTSYNDSLPVLPPERDPVTRRFIGYDPLPWGEIEPGRWARIGFVDKSEPVNVLISALRRPWAEDAASIDGATGRLYDVVFMGGDRRVFEYRSLLESTRADHDRLVHIVLGTGDTLRLTIPAVLGAEAVIGIVDRWLLAARNNVRRGHPITTESANALAADWPEYVLGPGHPLAYLGPDMPCSFFDA
;
A
#
# COMPACT_ATOMS: atom_id res chain seq x y z
N MET A 1 -5.52 -20.97 33.53
CA MET A 1 -5.06 -19.59 33.33
C MET A 1 -3.87 -19.69 32.41
N PRO A 2 -3.92 -19.18 31.17
CA PRO A 2 -2.70 -19.08 30.37
C PRO A 2 -1.72 -18.15 31.11
N ASP A 3 -0.47 -18.59 31.25
CA ASP A 3 0.59 -17.75 31.81
C ASP A 3 0.69 -16.46 30.99
N PRO A 4 0.83 -15.28 31.62
CA PRO A 4 1.05 -14.06 30.87
C PRO A 4 2.35 -14.22 30.07
N SER A 5 2.26 -13.99 28.76
CA SER A 5 3.44 -13.97 27.90
C SER A 5 4.47 -12.98 28.48
N PRO A 6 5.75 -13.36 28.56
CA PRO A 6 6.77 -12.48 29.11
C PRO A 6 6.83 -11.17 28.32
N THR A 7 7.05 -10.07 29.02
CA THR A 7 7.28 -8.77 28.40
C THR A 7 8.59 -8.79 27.59
N LEU A 8 8.72 -7.95 26.56
CA LEU A 8 9.94 -7.85 25.74
C LEU A 8 11.23 -7.67 26.57
N LEU A 9 11.13 -6.99 27.71
CA LEU A 9 12.24 -6.79 28.64
C LEU A 9 12.58 -8.05 29.45
N GLU A 10 11.60 -8.92 29.68
CA GLU A 10 11.80 -10.21 30.34
C GLU A 10 12.39 -11.25 29.40
N GLU A 11 12.10 -11.17 28.09
CA GLU A 11 12.67 -12.03 27.04
C GLU A 11 14.11 -11.64 26.68
N ALA A 12 14.42 -10.34 26.62
CA ALA A 12 15.72 -9.82 26.16
C ALA A 12 16.51 -9.11 27.28
N ARG A 13 16.63 -9.74 28.45
CA ARG A 13 17.23 -9.14 29.67
C ARG A 13 18.66 -8.63 29.52
N GLU A 14 19.41 -9.18 28.57
CA GLU A 14 20.80 -8.82 28.30
C GLU A 14 20.93 -7.58 27.40
N VAL A 15 19.85 -7.17 26.74
CA VAL A 15 19.83 -6.01 25.85
C VAL A 15 19.37 -4.79 26.65
N PRO A 16 20.14 -3.68 26.66
CA PRO A 16 19.70 -2.44 27.30
C PRO A 16 18.34 -2.00 26.75
N GLU A 17 17.38 -1.69 27.63
CA GLU A 17 16.02 -1.26 27.24
C GLU A 17 16.03 -0.14 26.18
N ARG A 18 16.96 0.80 26.34
CA ARG A 18 17.15 1.89 25.37
C ARG A 18 17.47 1.39 23.97
N ALA A 19 18.32 0.37 23.84
CA ALA A 19 18.67 -0.20 22.55
C ALA A 19 17.46 -0.88 21.90
N LEU A 20 16.62 -1.58 22.69
CA LEU A 20 15.36 -2.16 22.22
C LEU A 20 14.39 -1.08 21.71
N ARG A 21 14.23 0.02 22.45
CA ARG A 21 13.37 1.15 22.04
C ARG A 21 13.86 1.79 20.74
N ILE A 22 15.17 2.04 20.62
CA ILE A 22 15.76 2.60 19.39
C ILE A 22 15.56 1.63 18.23
N TYR A 23 15.83 0.33 18.43
CA TYR A 23 15.62 -0.70 17.42
C TYR A 23 14.17 -0.73 16.92
N ALA A 24 13.20 -0.74 17.83
CA ALA A 24 11.78 -0.74 17.47
C ALA A 24 11.38 0.50 16.64
N ARG A 25 11.89 1.69 17.00
CA ARG A 25 11.64 2.93 16.25
C ARG A 25 12.33 2.96 14.89
N LEU A 26 13.55 2.42 14.77
CA LEU A 26 14.23 2.26 13.49
C LEU A 26 13.48 1.27 12.59
N TRP A 27 13.02 0.15 13.15
CA TRP A 27 12.20 -0.83 12.44
C TRP A 27 10.92 -0.17 11.89
N GLN A 28 10.18 0.54 12.74
CA GLN A 28 8.99 1.28 12.35
C GLN A 28 9.25 2.26 11.20
N PHE A 29 10.33 3.04 11.30
CA PHE A 29 10.75 3.96 10.25
C PHE A 29 11.04 3.24 8.93
N GLU A 30 11.88 2.21 8.95
CA GLU A 30 12.26 1.50 7.74
C GLU A 30 11.05 0.80 7.09
N THR A 31 10.13 0.23 7.87
CA THR A 31 8.88 -0.36 7.36
C THR A 31 8.05 0.67 6.61
N TRP A 32 7.80 1.83 7.22
CA TRP A 32 7.05 2.90 6.57
C TRP A 32 7.78 3.47 5.35
N LEU A 33 9.11 3.60 5.42
CA LEU A 33 9.93 4.03 4.30
C LEU A 33 9.84 3.06 3.12
N ARG A 34 9.81 1.74 3.37
CA ARG A 34 9.58 0.73 2.33
C ARG A 34 8.21 0.89 1.69
N SER A 35 7.16 1.12 2.48
CA SER A 35 5.79 1.30 1.96
C SER A 35 5.68 2.50 1.03
N ILE A 36 6.25 3.66 1.41
CA ILE A 36 6.22 4.86 0.56
C ILE A 36 7.05 4.67 -0.71
N VAL A 37 8.28 4.14 -0.60
CA VAL A 37 9.12 3.84 -1.78
C VAL A 37 8.41 2.89 -2.72
N TYR A 38 7.79 1.84 -2.20
CA TYR A 38 7.04 0.88 -3.00
C TYR A 38 5.90 1.54 -3.77
N VAL A 39 4.99 2.24 -3.09
CA VAL A 39 3.82 2.84 -3.73
C VAL A 39 4.23 3.87 -4.78
N GLU A 40 5.15 4.77 -4.45
CA GLU A 40 5.49 5.87 -5.35
C GLU A 40 6.25 5.35 -6.58
N LEU A 41 7.16 4.39 -6.43
CA LEU A 41 7.84 3.80 -7.58
C LEU A 41 6.92 2.93 -8.43
N ARG A 42 5.96 2.21 -7.84
CA ARG A 42 4.94 1.49 -8.62
C ARG A 42 4.03 2.44 -9.39
N ALA A 43 3.64 3.57 -8.80
CA ALA A 43 2.85 4.60 -9.48
C ALA A 43 3.64 5.31 -10.60
N LYS A 44 4.97 5.43 -10.45
CA LYS A 44 5.85 6.05 -11.46
C LYS A 44 6.19 5.10 -12.61
N LEU A 45 6.61 3.88 -12.29
CA LEU A 45 7.29 2.98 -13.23
C LEU A 45 6.43 1.80 -13.69
N GLY A 46 5.31 1.51 -13.01
CA GLY A 46 4.49 0.33 -13.30
C GLY A 46 5.30 -0.96 -13.23
N ASP A 47 5.28 -1.75 -14.31
CA ASP A 47 6.04 -3.01 -14.45
C ASP A 47 7.56 -2.76 -14.45
N GLY A 48 8.01 -1.56 -14.81
CA GLY A 48 9.43 -1.14 -14.80
C GLY A 48 10.03 -1.03 -13.39
N CYS A 49 9.21 -0.93 -12.34
CA CYS A 49 9.66 -0.81 -10.96
C CYS A 49 10.60 -1.96 -10.55
N ARG A 50 10.34 -3.19 -11.03
CA ARG A 50 11.22 -4.34 -10.77
C ARG A 50 12.65 -4.15 -11.26
N ALA A 51 12.84 -3.43 -12.38
CA ALA A 51 14.18 -3.21 -12.94
C ALA A 51 15.02 -2.30 -12.05
N SER A 52 14.41 -1.26 -11.47
CA SER A 52 15.07 -0.34 -10.53
C SER A 52 15.46 -1.01 -9.21
N LEU A 53 14.79 -2.11 -8.85
CA LEU A 53 15.01 -2.84 -7.58
C LEU A 53 16.06 -3.96 -7.67
N LYS A 54 16.68 -4.20 -8.84
CA LYS A 54 17.58 -5.35 -9.10
C LYS A 54 18.85 -5.42 -8.26
N SER A 55 19.15 -4.45 -7.40
CA SER A 55 20.33 -4.49 -6.53
C SER A 55 20.19 -5.46 -5.34
N SER A 56 19.00 -6.00 -5.04
CA SER A 56 18.75 -6.92 -3.90
C SER A 56 18.51 -8.39 -4.26
N THR A 57 18.57 -8.77 -5.56
CA THR A 57 18.21 -10.12 -6.06
C THR A 57 18.96 -11.26 -5.38
N ARG A 58 20.24 -11.06 -5.03
CA ARG A 58 21.06 -12.10 -4.39
C ARG A 58 20.63 -12.43 -2.95
N SER A 59 20.16 -11.43 -2.20
CA SER A 59 19.65 -11.65 -0.83
C SER A 59 18.25 -12.29 -0.86
N TYR A 60 17.42 -11.87 -1.81
CA TYR A 60 16.09 -12.45 -2.05
C TYR A 60 16.15 -13.94 -2.43
N GLU A 61 17.01 -14.29 -3.38
CA GLU A 61 17.20 -15.68 -3.82
C GLU A 61 17.81 -16.56 -2.72
N ALA A 62 18.72 -16.00 -1.90
CA ALA A 62 19.31 -16.70 -0.76
C ALA A 62 18.29 -16.96 0.35
N ASP A 63 17.44 -15.99 0.70
CA ASP A 63 16.41 -16.17 1.73
C ASP A 63 15.27 -17.10 1.27
N LYS A 64 14.86 -17.04 -0.01
CA LYS A 64 13.90 -18.03 -0.55
C LYS A 64 14.41 -19.47 -0.51
N PHE A 65 15.73 -19.66 -0.49
CA PHE A 65 16.33 -20.98 -0.31
C PHE A 65 16.24 -21.48 1.15
N LEU A 66 16.16 -20.57 2.12
CA LEU A 66 16.05 -20.88 3.54
C LEU A 66 14.60 -21.23 3.92
N LYS A 67 14.25 -22.52 3.80
CA LYS A 67 12.91 -23.07 4.11
C LYS A 67 12.39 -22.82 5.54
N HIS A 68 13.22 -22.30 6.45
CA HIS A 68 12.87 -22.08 7.86
C HIS A 68 12.46 -20.65 8.18
N MET A 69 12.61 -19.70 7.24
CA MET A 69 12.11 -18.34 7.41
C MET A 69 10.72 -18.21 6.78
N PRO A 70 9.64 -18.05 7.57
CA PRO A 70 8.34 -17.69 7.03
C PRO A 70 8.39 -16.22 6.65
N THR A 71 8.82 -15.91 5.42
CA THR A 71 8.75 -14.55 4.88
C THR A 71 7.61 -14.49 3.87
N PRO A 72 6.45 -13.93 4.25
CA PRO A 72 5.41 -13.56 3.29
C PRO A 72 5.93 -12.54 2.27
N GLU A 73 6.96 -11.77 2.66
CA GLU A 73 7.62 -10.74 1.87
C GLU A 73 8.10 -11.28 0.51
N MET A 74 7.47 -10.83 -0.57
CA MET A 74 7.81 -11.29 -1.92
C MET A 74 8.39 -10.18 -2.81
N ASN A 75 8.42 -8.93 -2.35
CA ASN A 75 9.01 -7.84 -3.09
C ASN A 75 10.51 -7.70 -2.81
N ALA A 76 11.28 -7.39 -3.85
CA ALA A 76 12.70 -7.04 -3.75
C ALA A 76 12.97 -5.86 -2.81
N LEU A 77 11.98 -4.97 -2.58
CA LEU A 77 12.06 -3.87 -1.62
C LEU A 77 12.07 -4.29 -0.16
N SER A 78 11.47 -5.43 0.17
CA SER A 78 11.43 -5.93 1.55
C SER A 78 12.83 -6.33 2.03
N TYR A 79 13.70 -6.72 1.08
CA TYR A 79 15.11 -7.01 1.28
C TYR A 79 16.04 -5.83 1.02
N ALA A 80 15.50 -4.65 0.67
CA ALA A 80 16.32 -3.47 0.46
C ALA A 80 16.86 -2.95 1.80
N SER A 81 18.17 -2.76 1.85
CA SER A 81 18.83 -2.05 2.95
C SER A 81 18.42 -0.57 2.95
N LEU A 82 18.57 0.10 4.10
CA LEU A 82 18.33 1.53 4.22
C LEU A 82 19.12 2.32 3.15
N GLY A 83 20.40 1.99 2.91
CA GLY A 83 21.21 2.64 1.88
C GLY A 83 20.69 2.46 0.44
N GLN A 84 20.05 1.32 0.14
CA GLN A 84 19.42 1.11 -1.18
C GLN A 84 18.13 1.93 -1.31
N MET A 85 17.31 2.00 -0.25
CA MET A 85 16.11 2.82 -0.25
C MET A 85 16.44 4.30 -0.40
N THR A 86 17.48 4.78 0.27
CA THR A 86 17.91 6.18 0.20
C THR A 86 18.46 6.52 -1.19
N GLY A 87 19.21 5.61 -1.82
CA GLY A 87 19.61 5.74 -3.22
C GLY A 87 18.43 5.87 -4.18
N LEU A 88 17.38 5.05 -4.01
CA LEU A 88 16.15 5.14 -4.82
C LEU A 88 15.39 6.46 -4.59
N ILE A 89 15.34 6.92 -3.34
CA ILE A 89 14.74 8.22 -2.99
C ILE A 89 15.52 9.36 -3.64
N ASP A 90 16.84 9.27 -3.68
CA ASP A 90 17.68 10.27 -4.31
C ASP A 90 17.49 10.33 -5.83
N GLU A 91 17.41 9.17 -6.49
CA GLU A 91 17.19 9.04 -7.94
C GLU A 91 15.81 9.57 -8.35
N HIS A 92 14.79 9.38 -7.51
CA HIS A 92 13.40 9.74 -7.77
C HIS A 92 12.87 10.77 -6.77
N TRP A 93 13.69 11.76 -6.41
CA TRP A 93 13.37 12.75 -5.37
C TRP A 93 12.05 13.48 -5.60
N ASP A 94 11.69 13.72 -6.86
CA ASP A 94 10.42 14.33 -7.26
C ASP A 94 9.21 13.58 -6.69
N CYS A 95 9.28 12.25 -6.61
CA CYS A 95 8.23 11.43 -6.04
C CYS A 95 8.09 11.55 -4.51
N PHE A 96 9.16 11.93 -3.82
CA PHE A 96 9.23 11.91 -2.36
C PHE A 96 9.20 13.31 -1.73
N ALA A 97 9.54 14.34 -2.50
CA ALA A 97 9.53 15.73 -2.08
C ALA A 97 8.21 16.21 -1.44
N PRO A 98 7.01 15.72 -1.82
CA PRO A 98 5.76 16.12 -1.15
C PRO A 98 5.62 15.62 0.29
N TYR A 99 6.38 14.58 0.67
CA TYR A 99 6.22 13.87 1.94
C TYR A 99 7.42 14.07 2.86
N LEU A 100 8.62 14.15 2.29
CA LEU A 100 9.86 14.25 3.06
C LEU A 100 10.25 15.72 3.31
N PRO A 101 11.05 15.99 4.36
CA PRO A 101 11.66 17.30 4.55
C PRO A 101 12.47 17.73 3.31
N PRO A 102 12.76 19.04 3.15
CA PRO A 102 13.64 19.52 2.08
C PRO A 102 14.93 18.71 1.98
N LYS A 103 15.37 18.38 0.76
CA LYS A 103 16.44 17.41 0.50
C LYS A 103 17.68 17.60 1.39
N ILE A 104 18.15 18.84 1.52
CA ILE A 104 19.32 19.17 2.36
C ILE A 104 19.10 18.78 3.83
N LEU A 105 17.92 19.02 4.38
CA LEU A 105 17.56 18.66 5.75
C LEU A 105 17.34 17.15 5.90
N TRP A 106 16.72 16.53 4.89
CA TRP A 106 16.57 15.08 4.82
C TRP A 106 17.93 14.39 4.87
N ASP A 107 18.86 14.75 3.98
CA ASP A 107 20.19 14.14 3.89
C ASP A 107 20.98 14.31 5.20
N ALA A 108 20.90 15.49 5.82
CA ALA A 108 21.58 15.77 7.08
C ALA A 108 21.04 14.91 8.22
N LYS A 109 19.71 14.85 8.39
CA LYS A 109 19.08 14.08 9.47
C LYS A 109 19.20 12.58 9.25
N LEU A 110 19.09 12.12 8.01
CA LEU A 110 19.21 10.72 7.66
C LEU A 110 20.62 10.19 7.96
N LYS A 111 21.69 10.95 7.68
CA LYS A 111 23.06 10.58 8.08
C LYS A 111 23.21 10.38 9.58
N GLU A 112 22.53 11.20 10.39
CA GLU A 112 22.51 11.03 11.84
C GLU A 112 21.79 9.74 12.24
N VAL A 113 20.64 9.46 11.64
CA VAL A 113 19.86 8.23 11.86
C VAL A 113 20.64 6.98 11.44
N GLU A 114 21.38 7.03 10.32
CA GLU A 114 22.25 5.95 9.88
C GLU A 114 23.35 5.64 10.91
N GLN A 115 23.93 6.66 11.54
CA GLN A 115 24.91 6.45 12.60
C GLN A 115 24.28 5.81 13.84
N ILE A 116 23.07 6.23 14.22
CA ILE A 116 22.30 5.61 15.32
C ILE A 116 22.06 4.13 14.99
N ARG A 117 21.56 3.83 13.78
CA ARG A 117 21.33 2.47 13.29
C ARG A 117 22.59 1.62 13.31
N HIS A 118 23.72 2.13 12.83
CA HIS A 118 25.01 1.42 12.86
C HIS A 118 25.46 1.08 14.29
N ARG A 119 25.24 1.97 15.26
CA ARG A 119 25.56 1.67 16.66
C ARG A 119 24.74 0.50 17.20
N ILE A 120 23.42 0.52 16.95
CA ILE A 120 22.52 -0.57 17.36
C ILE A 120 22.88 -1.90 16.68
N ALA A 121 23.10 -1.88 15.36
CA ALA A 121 23.43 -3.09 14.59
C ALA A 121 24.78 -3.72 14.96
N HIS A 122 25.73 -2.93 15.49
CA HIS A 122 27.06 -3.40 15.90
C HIS A 122 27.23 -3.52 17.41
N PHE A 123 26.13 -3.59 18.17
CA PHE A 123 26.14 -3.77 19.63
C PHE A 123 27.00 -2.74 20.38
N ARG A 124 27.09 -1.52 19.85
CA ARG A 124 27.90 -0.43 20.43
C ARG A 124 27.08 0.33 21.46
N THR A 125 27.75 0.86 22.48
CA THR A 125 27.12 1.80 23.41
C THR A 125 26.66 3.04 22.64
N GLY A 126 25.34 3.28 22.64
CA GLY A 126 24.73 4.45 22.01
C GLY A 126 25.03 5.75 22.77
N HIS A 127 24.95 6.89 22.09
CA HIS A 127 25.02 8.20 22.74
C HIS A 127 23.76 8.44 23.57
N ALA A 128 23.85 9.23 24.64
CA ALA A 128 22.73 9.55 25.53
C ALA A 128 21.57 10.28 24.82
N ASP A 129 21.81 10.86 23.65
CA ASP A 129 20.82 11.59 22.85
C ASP A 129 20.26 10.79 21.66
N ASP A 130 20.77 9.60 21.37
CA ASP A 130 20.35 8.81 20.20
C ASP A 130 18.83 8.61 20.12
N HIS A 131 18.20 8.24 21.24
CA HIS A 131 16.76 8.01 21.27
C HIS A 131 15.95 9.31 21.09
N PRO A 132 16.21 10.41 21.84
CA PRO A 132 15.57 11.71 21.57
C PRO A 132 15.73 12.23 20.13
N ARG A 133 16.93 12.10 19.54
CA ARG A 133 17.20 12.54 18.16
C ARG A 133 16.39 11.72 17.14
N LEU A 134 16.33 10.40 17.32
CA LEU A 134 15.49 9.55 16.50
C LEU A 134 14.01 9.93 16.62
N LEU A 135 13.50 10.15 17.84
CA LEU A 135 12.11 10.58 18.02
C LEU A 135 11.83 11.91 17.33
N GLN A 136 12.72 12.90 17.46
CA GLN A 136 12.55 14.17 16.75
C GLN A 136 12.52 13.98 15.23
N PHE A 137 13.41 13.15 14.69
CA PHE A 137 13.39 12.81 13.27
C PHE A 137 12.04 12.20 12.86
N LEU A 138 11.50 11.26 13.63
CA LEU A 138 10.20 10.64 13.33
C LEU A 138 9.04 11.63 13.41
N ARG A 139 9.03 12.54 14.39
CA ARG A 139 8.06 13.66 14.44
C ARG A 139 8.07 14.48 13.17
N ASP A 140 9.26 14.80 12.68
CA ASP A 140 9.42 15.62 11.48
C ASP A 140 8.92 14.92 10.21
N LEU A 141 8.78 13.58 10.23
CA LEU A 141 8.23 12.78 9.13
C LEU A 141 6.74 12.48 9.28
N ASP A 142 6.16 12.63 10.47
CA ASP A 142 4.83 12.15 10.80
C ASP A 142 3.74 12.71 9.86
N GLN A 143 3.77 14.03 9.63
CA GLN A 143 2.87 14.70 8.70
C GLN A 143 3.05 14.23 7.25
N GLY A 144 4.28 13.87 6.88
CA GLY A 144 4.62 13.33 5.56
C GLY A 144 3.97 11.98 5.32
N PHE A 145 4.06 11.07 6.30
CA PHE A 145 3.42 9.75 6.25
C PHE A 145 1.89 9.82 6.32
N TRP A 146 1.36 10.78 7.09
CA TRP A 146 -0.06 11.08 7.08
C TRP A 146 -0.52 11.53 5.69
N ARG A 147 0.18 12.48 5.06
CA ARG A 147 -0.13 12.92 3.69
C ARG A 147 -0.05 11.79 2.69
N PHE A 148 0.97 10.93 2.81
CA PHE A 148 1.15 9.74 1.97
C PHE A 148 -0.04 8.78 2.02
N CYS A 149 -0.50 8.46 3.23
CA CYS A 149 -1.63 7.54 3.43
C CYS A 149 -2.95 8.15 2.98
N THR A 150 -3.21 9.40 3.38
CA THR A 150 -4.46 10.09 3.03
C THR A 150 -4.59 10.32 1.53
N SER A 151 -3.51 10.68 0.84
CA SER A 151 -3.53 10.79 -0.63
C SER A 151 -3.66 9.43 -1.35
N TYR A 152 -3.45 8.31 -0.65
CA TYR A 152 -3.71 6.96 -1.18
C TYR A 152 -5.18 6.54 -1.07
N ASN A 153 -5.94 7.24 -0.23
CA ASN A 153 -7.36 6.98 -0.01
C ASN A 153 -8.27 8.11 -0.55
N ASP A 154 -7.69 9.18 -1.10
CA ASP A 154 -8.40 10.29 -1.73
C ASP A 154 -8.78 9.94 -3.19
N SER A 155 -9.72 9.01 -3.33
CA SER A 155 -10.22 8.52 -4.61
C SER A 155 -11.16 9.50 -5.27
N LEU A 156 -10.87 9.85 -6.51
CA LEU A 156 -11.67 10.78 -7.30
C LEU A 156 -12.42 10.03 -8.41
N PRO A 157 -13.68 10.39 -8.67
CA PRO A 157 -14.42 9.80 -9.78
C PRO A 157 -13.80 10.23 -11.13
N VAL A 158 -13.83 9.31 -12.09
CA VAL A 158 -13.40 9.63 -13.46
C VAL A 158 -14.58 10.19 -14.22
N LEU A 159 -14.54 11.50 -14.49
CA LEU A 159 -15.64 12.23 -15.12
C LEU A 159 -15.17 12.98 -16.38
N PRO A 160 -15.93 12.94 -17.49
CA PRO A 160 -17.02 12.00 -17.78
C PRO A 160 -16.51 10.54 -17.91
N PRO A 161 -17.26 9.52 -17.42
CA PRO A 161 -16.85 8.12 -17.52
C PRO A 161 -16.63 7.61 -18.94
N GLU A 162 -17.27 8.23 -19.94
CA GLU A 162 -17.11 7.84 -21.33
C GLU A 162 -15.76 8.27 -21.90
N ARG A 163 -15.04 9.23 -21.31
CA ARG A 163 -13.75 9.68 -21.86
C ARG A 163 -12.60 8.75 -21.57
N ASP A 164 -12.67 8.02 -20.46
CA ASP A 164 -11.63 7.07 -20.08
C ASP A 164 -11.99 5.65 -20.56
N PRO A 165 -11.07 4.95 -21.25
CA PRO A 165 -11.34 3.63 -21.82
C PRO A 165 -11.64 2.56 -20.76
N VAL A 166 -11.04 2.65 -19.57
CA VAL A 166 -11.25 1.67 -18.49
C VAL A 166 -12.62 1.88 -17.88
N THR A 167 -12.98 3.11 -17.52
CA THR A 167 -14.31 3.39 -16.95
C THR A 167 -15.42 3.09 -17.95
N ARG A 168 -15.24 3.44 -19.22
CA ARG A 168 -16.19 3.11 -20.29
C ARG A 168 -16.43 1.61 -20.41
N ARG A 169 -15.39 0.78 -20.26
CA ARG A 169 -15.47 -0.69 -20.36
C ARG A 169 -16.30 -1.29 -19.22
N PHE A 170 -16.17 -0.76 -18.00
CA PHE A 170 -16.78 -1.33 -16.80
C PHE A 170 -18.03 -0.61 -16.30
N ILE A 171 -18.48 0.45 -16.97
CA ILE A 171 -19.65 1.25 -16.55
C ILE A 171 -20.92 0.41 -16.36
N GLY A 172 -21.09 -0.66 -17.14
CA GLY A 172 -22.24 -1.58 -17.02
C GLY A 172 -22.24 -2.45 -15.75
N TYR A 173 -21.13 -2.48 -15.00
CA TYR A 173 -21.00 -3.16 -13.72
C TYR A 173 -21.05 -2.19 -12.52
N ASP A 174 -21.09 -0.87 -12.77
CA ASP A 174 -21.29 0.11 -11.72
C ASP A 174 -22.79 0.12 -11.36
N PRO A 175 -23.16 -0.14 -10.10
CA PRO A 175 -24.56 -0.18 -9.69
C PRO A 175 -25.21 1.21 -9.70
N LEU A 176 -24.39 2.26 -9.59
CA LEU A 176 -24.81 3.66 -9.55
C LEU A 176 -23.80 4.49 -10.36
N PRO A 177 -23.78 4.37 -11.70
CA PRO A 177 -22.81 5.07 -12.53
C PRO A 177 -22.99 6.59 -12.42
N TRP A 178 -21.91 7.32 -12.68
CA TRP A 178 -21.96 8.77 -12.79
C TRP A 178 -22.67 9.18 -14.08
N GLY A 179 -23.72 9.99 -13.95
CA GLY A 179 -24.42 10.62 -15.05
C GLY A 179 -24.39 12.14 -14.92
N GLU A 180 -24.31 12.84 -16.06
CA GLU A 180 -24.39 14.29 -16.11
C GLU A 180 -25.86 14.72 -15.90
N ILE A 181 -26.10 15.57 -14.88
CA ILE A 181 -27.44 16.09 -14.55
C ILE A 181 -27.66 17.49 -15.12
N GLU A 182 -26.58 18.25 -15.24
CA GLU A 182 -26.50 19.58 -15.83
C GLU A 182 -25.08 19.74 -16.42
N PRO A 183 -24.85 20.69 -17.35
CA PRO A 183 -23.52 20.90 -17.92
C PRO A 183 -22.42 21.05 -16.85
N GLY A 184 -21.50 20.08 -16.80
CA GLY A 184 -20.39 20.05 -15.83
C GLY A 184 -20.77 19.60 -14.41
N ARG A 185 -22.00 19.16 -14.16
CA ARG A 185 -22.47 18.64 -12.86
C ARG A 185 -22.87 17.18 -13.00
N TRP A 186 -22.32 16.36 -12.12
CA TRP A 186 -22.45 14.91 -12.16
C TRP A 186 -23.08 14.39 -10.88
N ALA A 187 -23.90 13.34 -11.00
CA ALA A 187 -24.47 12.62 -9.86
C ALA A 187 -24.44 11.12 -10.14
N ARG A 188 -24.39 10.32 -9.06
CA ARG A 188 -24.54 8.86 -9.17
C ARG A 188 -26.02 8.51 -9.34
N ILE A 189 -26.38 7.97 -10.49
CA ILE A 189 -27.76 7.65 -10.86
C ILE A 189 -27.80 6.24 -11.42
N GLY A 190 -28.61 5.37 -10.83
CA GLY A 190 -28.76 4.00 -11.29
C GLY A 190 -29.71 3.20 -10.42
N PHE A 191 -29.73 1.90 -10.68
CA PHE A 191 -30.44 0.91 -9.89
C PHE A 191 -29.51 -0.25 -9.60
N VAL A 192 -29.48 -0.69 -8.35
CA VAL A 192 -28.68 -1.85 -7.95
C VAL A 192 -29.36 -3.13 -8.45
N ASP A 193 -28.83 -3.71 -9.53
CA ASP A 193 -29.25 -5.03 -9.97
C ASP A 193 -28.82 -6.09 -8.94
N LYS A 194 -29.80 -6.65 -8.23
CA LYS A 194 -29.57 -7.71 -7.24
C LYS A 194 -29.20 -9.05 -7.88
N SER A 195 -29.44 -9.22 -9.17
CA SER A 195 -29.08 -10.43 -9.90
C SER A 195 -27.57 -10.50 -10.15
N GLU A 196 -26.92 -9.35 -10.30
CA GLU A 196 -25.48 -9.27 -10.54
C GLU A 196 -24.71 -9.74 -9.28
N PRO A 197 -23.90 -10.81 -9.37
CA PRO A 197 -23.15 -11.33 -8.22
C PRO A 197 -22.03 -10.39 -7.76
N VAL A 198 -21.41 -9.65 -8.69
CA VAL A 198 -20.27 -8.78 -8.41
C VAL A 198 -20.41 -7.47 -9.19
N ASN A 199 -20.41 -6.37 -8.45
CA ASN A 199 -20.41 -5.03 -9.00
C ASN A 199 -18.98 -4.47 -9.02
N VAL A 200 -18.70 -3.54 -9.93
CA VAL A 200 -17.38 -2.93 -10.10
C VAL A 200 -17.53 -1.41 -10.12
N LEU A 201 -16.74 -0.73 -9.28
CA LEU A 201 -16.58 0.72 -9.30
C LEU A 201 -15.14 1.05 -9.72
N ILE A 202 -14.99 1.91 -10.72
CA ILE A 202 -13.70 2.43 -11.16
C ILE A 202 -13.59 3.91 -10.77
N SER A 203 -12.53 4.24 -10.07
CA SER A 203 -12.13 5.61 -9.72
C SER A 203 -10.64 5.78 -9.97
N ALA A 204 -10.08 6.94 -9.66
CA ALA A 204 -8.66 7.22 -9.83
C ALA A 204 -8.05 7.90 -8.62
N LEU A 205 -6.82 7.51 -8.29
CA LEU A 205 -5.97 8.15 -7.30
C LEU A 205 -4.92 8.98 -8.00
N ARG A 206 -4.58 10.13 -7.41
CA ARG A 206 -3.46 10.98 -7.84
C ARG A 206 -2.41 10.99 -6.75
N ARG A 207 -1.16 10.66 -7.10
CA ARG A 207 -0.04 10.88 -6.19
C ARG A 207 0.28 12.38 -6.14
N PRO A 208 0.55 12.96 -4.95
CA PRO A 208 0.88 14.37 -4.76
C PRO A 208 1.95 15.00 -5.66
N TRP A 209 2.90 14.22 -6.17
CA TRP A 209 3.93 14.70 -7.11
C TRP A 209 3.51 14.59 -8.59
N ALA A 210 2.39 13.92 -8.88
CA ALA A 210 1.96 13.66 -10.24
C ALA A 210 1.46 14.96 -10.90
N GLU A 211 1.86 15.17 -12.14
CA GLU A 211 1.37 16.28 -12.96
C GLU A 211 -0.14 16.16 -13.23
N ASP A 212 -0.74 17.29 -13.55
CA ASP A 212 -2.12 17.31 -14.03
C ASP A 212 -2.15 16.78 -15.47
N ALA A 213 -2.78 15.62 -15.63
CA ALA A 213 -2.94 14.96 -16.92
C ALA A 213 -4.39 15.06 -17.37
N ALA A 214 -4.60 15.31 -18.66
CA ALA A 214 -5.94 15.34 -19.25
C ALA A 214 -6.61 13.95 -19.31
N SER A 215 -5.81 12.88 -19.23
CA SER A 215 -6.23 11.49 -19.24
C SER A 215 -5.57 10.73 -18.10
N ILE A 216 -6.25 9.73 -17.56
CA ILE A 216 -5.68 8.80 -16.57
C ILE A 216 -4.92 7.69 -17.29
N ASP A 217 -5.44 7.21 -18.42
CA ASP A 217 -4.77 6.21 -19.24
C ASP A 217 -3.32 6.59 -19.57
N GLY A 218 -2.38 5.71 -19.19
CA GLY A 218 -0.94 5.88 -19.40
C GLY A 218 -0.28 6.92 -18.48
N ALA A 219 -1.03 7.62 -17.63
CA ALA A 219 -0.50 8.72 -16.84
C ALA A 219 0.40 8.24 -15.69
N THR A 220 1.58 8.84 -15.59
CA THR A 220 2.52 8.63 -14.49
C THR A 220 1.98 9.22 -13.18
N GLY A 221 2.14 8.50 -12.07
CA GLY A 221 1.69 8.97 -10.76
C GLY A 221 0.18 8.96 -10.57
N ARG A 222 -0.56 8.29 -11.47
CA ARG A 222 -1.99 7.98 -11.33
C ARG A 222 -2.17 6.48 -11.10
N LEU A 223 -3.15 6.12 -10.29
CA LEU A 223 -3.55 4.73 -10.09
C LEU A 223 -5.04 4.60 -10.42
N TYR A 224 -5.43 3.55 -11.13
CA TYR A 224 -6.82 3.13 -11.13
C TYR A 224 -7.15 2.51 -9.78
N ASP A 225 -8.29 2.93 -9.24
CA ASP A 225 -8.86 2.45 -7.99
C ASP A 225 -10.10 1.62 -8.31
N VAL A 226 -9.97 0.30 -8.20
CA VAL A 226 -10.98 -0.65 -8.66
C VAL A 226 -11.59 -1.35 -7.46
N VAL A 227 -12.86 -1.08 -7.18
CA VAL A 227 -13.58 -1.70 -6.05
C VAL A 227 -14.58 -2.72 -6.58
N PHE A 228 -14.38 -3.98 -6.22
CA PHE A 228 -15.35 -5.06 -6.40
C PHE A 228 -16.26 -5.13 -5.17
N MET A 229 -17.56 -5.28 -5.40
CA MET A 229 -18.56 -5.35 -4.33
C MET A 229 -19.46 -6.57 -4.55
N GLY A 230 -19.64 -7.39 -3.52
CA GLY A 230 -20.57 -8.51 -3.55
C GLY A 230 -22.02 -8.04 -3.62
N GLY A 231 -22.74 -8.43 -4.67
CA GLY A 231 -24.16 -8.13 -4.83
C GLY A 231 -25.04 -9.05 -3.99
N ASP A 232 -26.13 -8.52 -3.42
CA ASP A 232 -27.16 -9.28 -2.68
C ASP A 232 -26.59 -10.15 -1.54
N ARG A 233 -25.90 -9.52 -0.57
CA ARG A 233 -25.30 -10.16 0.62
C ARG A 233 -24.31 -11.27 0.29
N ARG A 234 -23.67 -11.19 -0.87
CA ARG A 234 -22.58 -12.08 -1.23
C ARG A 234 -21.27 -11.56 -0.65
N VAL A 235 -20.42 -12.49 -0.23
CA VAL A 235 -19.08 -12.26 0.32
C VAL A 235 -18.05 -13.05 -0.48
N PHE A 236 -16.85 -12.49 -0.62
CA PHE A 236 -15.73 -13.06 -1.33
C PHE A 236 -15.01 -14.11 -0.47
N GLU A 237 -14.70 -15.25 -1.08
CA GLU A 237 -13.76 -16.24 -0.57
C GLU A 237 -12.34 -15.78 -0.86
N TYR A 238 -11.84 -14.83 -0.05
CA TYR A 238 -10.57 -14.15 -0.33
C TYR A 238 -9.39 -15.08 -0.56
N ARG A 239 -9.23 -16.18 0.19
CA ARG A 239 -8.10 -17.11 0.00
C ARG A 239 -8.09 -17.70 -1.41
N SER A 240 -9.23 -18.26 -1.83
CA SER A 240 -9.38 -18.84 -3.17
C SER A 240 -9.27 -17.79 -4.27
N LEU A 241 -9.81 -16.58 -4.03
CA LEU A 241 -9.70 -15.46 -4.95
C LEU A 241 -8.23 -15.05 -5.17
N LEU A 242 -7.48 -14.82 -4.10
CA LEU A 242 -6.06 -14.46 -4.14
C LEU A 242 -5.19 -15.56 -4.76
N GLU A 243 -5.52 -16.83 -4.54
CA GLU A 243 -4.82 -17.95 -5.20
C GLU A 243 -5.08 -17.96 -6.70
N SER A 244 -6.34 -17.77 -7.13
CA SER A 244 -6.73 -17.81 -8.53
C SER A 244 -6.23 -16.62 -9.36
N THR A 245 -5.89 -15.50 -8.71
CA THR A 245 -5.48 -14.24 -9.36
C THR A 245 -3.98 -13.95 -9.24
N ARG A 246 -3.20 -14.91 -8.71
CA ARG A 246 -1.77 -14.77 -8.43
C ARG A 246 -0.93 -14.27 -9.62
N ALA A 247 -1.33 -14.61 -10.84
CA ALA A 247 -0.65 -14.20 -12.07
C ALA A 247 -0.66 -12.67 -12.31
N ASP A 248 -1.58 -11.93 -11.69
CA ASP A 248 -1.72 -10.48 -11.87
C ASP A 248 -1.10 -9.67 -10.72
N HIS A 249 -0.75 -10.32 -9.60
CA HIS A 249 -0.37 -9.63 -8.36
C HIS A 249 0.83 -8.69 -8.54
N ASP A 250 1.77 -9.05 -9.41
CA ASP A 250 2.96 -8.24 -9.66
C ASP A 250 2.70 -6.98 -10.50
N ARG A 251 1.50 -6.86 -11.08
CA ARG A 251 1.03 -5.68 -11.82
C ARG A 251 0.20 -4.74 -10.96
N LEU A 252 -0.18 -5.17 -9.75
CA LEU A 252 -0.95 -4.39 -8.78
C LEU A 252 -0.03 -3.69 -7.77
N VAL A 253 -0.41 -2.49 -7.33
CA VAL A 253 0.21 -1.85 -6.17
C VAL A 253 -0.24 -2.57 -4.91
N HIS A 254 -1.54 -2.56 -4.64
CA HIS A 254 -2.13 -3.27 -3.50
C HIS A 254 -3.43 -3.99 -3.86
N ILE A 255 -3.67 -5.09 -3.14
CA ILE A 255 -4.96 -5.77 -3.02
C ILE A 255 -5.44 -5.52 -1.59
N VAL A 256 -6.51 -4.74 -1.42
CA VAL A 256 -7.05 -4.35 -0.13
C VAL A 256 -8.30 -5.16 0.16
N LEU A 257 -8.27 -5.93 1.25
CA LEU A 257 -9.39 -6.73 1.72
C LEU A 257 -10.35 -5.86 2.55
N GLY A 258 -11.65 -6.06 2.36
CA GLY A 258 -12.69 -5.54 3.23
C GLY A 258 -13.09 -6.56 4.31
N THR A 259 -14.35 -6.49 4.73
CA THR A 259 -14.96 -7.45 5.67
C THR A 259 -15.69 -8.58 4.94
N GLY A 260 -15.27 -8.90 3.72
CA GLY A 260 -15.83 -9.97 2.88
C GLY A 260 -16.74 -9.46 1.78
N ASP A 261 -17.40 -8.31 1.93
CA ASP A 261 -18.32 -7.76 0.93
C ASP A 261 -17.64 -6.92 -0.16
N THR A 262 -16.39 -6.52 0.08
CA THR A 262 -15.65 -5.58 -0.76
C THR A 262 -14.22 -6.06 -1.00
N LEU A 263 -13.65 -5.68 -2.13
CA LEU A 263 -12.26 -5.92 -2.46
C LEU A 263 -11.79 -4.75 -3.33
N ARG A 264 -10.66 -4.15 -2.98
CA ARG A 264 -10.13 -2.99 -3.70
C ARG A 264 -8.77 -3.33 -4.30
N LEU A 265 -8.61 -3.07 -5.59
CA LEU A 265 -7.34 -3.16 -6.29
C LEU A 265 -6.86 -1.77 -6.65
N THR A 266 -5.55 -1.58 -6.57
CA THR A 266 -4.89 -0.34 -7.03
C THR A 266 -3.90 -0.69 -8.12
N ILE A 267 -4.08 -0.11 -9.31
CA ILE A 267 -3.37 -0.51 -10.53
C ILE A 267 -2.65 0.72 -11.10
N PRO A 268 -1.35 0.67 -11.40
CA PRO A 268 -0.65 1.81 -12.00
C PRO A 268 -1.23 2.15 -13.37
N ALA A 269 -1.63 3.41 -13.56
CA ALA A 269 -2.23 3.83 -14.82
C ALA A 269 -1.22 3.87 -15.99
N VAL A 270 0.08 4.02 -15.67
CA VAL A 270 1.21 3.93 -16.62
C VAL A 270 1.29 2.57 -17.36
N LEU A 271 0.59 1.54 -16.88
CA LEU A 271 0.48 0.26 -17.61
C LEU A 271 -0.33 0.38 -18.91
N GLY A 272 -1.14 1.43 -19.04
CA GLY A 272 -2.04 1.63 -20.17
C GLY A 272 -3.37 0.87 -20.03
N ALA A 273 -4.42 1.40 -20.65
CA ALA A 273 -5.78 0.93 -20.50
C ALA A 273 -5.97 -0.52 -20.93
N GLU A 274 -5.31 -0.99 -21.99
CA GLU A 274 -5.41 -2.37 -22.45
C GLU A 274 -4.99 -3.36 -21.35
N ALA A 275 -3.85 -3.09 -20.70
CA ALA A 275 -3.35 -3.90 -19.60
C ALA A 275 -4.29 -3.85 -18.39
N VAL A 276 -4.74 -2.65 -18.01
CA VAL A 276 -5.65 -2.45 -16.88
C VAL A 276 -6.98 -3.17 -17.11
N ILE A 277 -7.59 -3.02 -18.28
CA ILE A 277 -8.82 -3.72 -18.66
C ILE A 277 -8.63 -5.23 -18.57
N GLY A 278 -7.54 -5.76 -19.11
CA GLY A 278 -7.25 -7.19 -19.05
C GLY A 278 -7.12 -7.72 -17.62
N ILE A 279 -6.51 -6.95 -16.72
CA ILE A 279 -6.42 -7.28 -15.29
C ILE A 279 -7.82 -7.27 -14.66
N VAL A 280 -8.59 -6.18 -14.83
CA VAL A 280 -9.92 -6.06 -14.22
C VAL A 280 -10.89 -7.11 -14.75
N ASP A 281 -10.87 -7.47 -16.03
CA ASP A 281 -11.69 -8.55 -16.60
C ASP A 281 -11.36 -9.92 -15.95
N ARG A 282 -10.07 -10.24 -15.77
CA ARG A 282 -9.66 -11.49 -15.08
C ARG A 282 -10.06 -11.51 -13.62
N TRP A 283 -9.88 -10.39 -12.92
CA TRP A 283 -10.29 -10.25 -11.52
C TRP A 283 -11.81 -10.30 -11.35
N LEU A 284 -12.58 -9.71 -12.27
CA LEU A 284 -14.04 -9.78 -12.26
C LEU A 284 -14.52 -11.23 -12.43
N LEU A 285 -13.93 -11.97 -13.38
CA LEU A 285 -14.24 -13.39 -13.58
C LEU A 285 -13.90 -14.22 -12.33
N ALA A 286 -12.70 -14.02 -11.77
CA ALA A 286 -12.28 -14.71 -10.55
C ALA A 286 -13.17 -14.34 -9.35
N ALA A 287 -13.54 -13.07 -9.19
CA ALA A 287 -14.41 -12.58 -8.13
C ALA A 287 -15.79 -13.25 -8.22
N ARG A 288 -16.37 -13.34 -9.42
CA ARG A 288 -17.65 -14.03 -9.65
C ARG A 288 -17.60 -15.52 -9.31
N ASN A 289 -16.47 -16.18 -9.58
CA ASN A 289 -16.27 -17.60 -9.25
C ASN A 289 -15.98 -17.84 -7.76
N ASN A 290 -15.57 -16.79 -7.03
CA ASN A 290 -15.19 -16.87 -5.62
C ASN A 290 -16.09 -16.02 -4.72
N VAL A 291 -17.34 -15.81 -5.11
CA VAL A 291 -18.32 -15.09 -4.29
C VAL A 291 -19.48 -16.02 -3.94
N ARG A 292 -19.91 -16.00 -2.68
CA ARG A 292 -21.06 -16.79 -2.21
C ARG A 292 -21.93 -15.98 -1.27
N ARG A 293 -23.19 -16.36 -1.11
CA ARG A 293 -24.02 -15.78 -0.04
C ARG A 293 -23.44 -16.20 1.31
N GLY A 294 -23.26 -15.24 2.20
CA GLY A 294 -22.62 -15.48 3.48
C GLY A 294 -22.70 -14.28 4.40
N HIS A 295 -22.04 -14.41 5.54
CA HIS A 295 -21.88 -13.31 6.49
C HIS A 295 -20.51 -12.67 6.29
N PRO A 296 -20.40 -11.35 6.44
CA PRO A 296 -19.11 -10.66 6.51
C PRO A 296 -18.19 -11.32 7.54
N ILE A 297 -16.90 -11.32 7.26
CA ILE A 297 -15.85 -11.70 8.22
C ILE A 297 -15.45 -10.49 9.07
N THR A 298 -14.84 -10.74 10.22
CA THR A 298 -14.37 -9.64 11.09
C THR A 298 -13.10 -8.99 10.52
N THR A 299 -12.85 -7.74 10.91
CA THR A 299 -11.62 -7.00 10.60
C THR A 299 -10.37 -7.78 11.03
N GLU A 300 -10.39 -8.41 12.20
CA GLU A 300 -9.30 -9.22 12.72
C GLU A 300 -9.04 -10.44 11.82
N SER A 301 -10.11 -11.09 11.36
CA SER A 301 -10.01 -12.25 10.46
C SER A 301 -9.45 -11.86 9.10
N ALA A 302 -9.87 -10.71 8.56
CA ALA A 302 -9.35 -10.17 7.31
C ALA A 302 -7.87 -9.76 7.43
N ASN A 303 -7.49 -9.12 8.55
CA ASN A 303 -6.09 -8.76 8.82
C ASN A 303 -5.20 -10.00 9.02
N ALA A 304 -5.69 -11.01 9.74
CA ALA A 304 -4.98 -12.28 9.91
C ALA A 304 -4.76 -12.98 8.56
N LEU A 305 -5.78 -12.98 7.69
CA LEU A 305 -5.62 -13.48 6.33
C LEU A 305 -4.58 -12.66 5.55
N ALA A 306 -4.65 -11.33 5.58
CA ALA A 306 -3.69 -10.48 4.88
C ALA A 306 -2.24 -10.72 5.34
N ALA A 307 -2.03 -11.00 6.63
CA ALA A 307 -0.71 -11.32 7.18
C ALA A 307 -0.10 -12.64 6.66
N ASP A 308 -0.93 -13.58 6.18
CA ASP A 308 -0.46 -14.81 5.50
C ASP A 308 0.03 -14.54 4.06
N TRP A 309 -0.26 -13.36 3.53
CA TRP A 309 0.06 -12.97 2.15
C TRP A 309 1.18 -11.94 2.12
N PRO A 310 1.80 -11.73 0.94
CA PRO A 310 2.83 -10.72 0.81
C PRO A 310 2.32 -9.32 1.12
N GLU A 311 3.25 -8.41 1.41
CA GLU A 311 3.07 -7.03 1.84
C GLU A 311 2.17 -6.18 0.93
N TYR A 312 1.94 -6.60 -0.32
CA TYR A 312 0.99 -5.94 -1.22
C TYR A 312 -0.48 -6.33 -0.96
N VAL A 313 -0.76 -7.29 -0.09
CA VAL A 313 -2.12 -7.64 0.37
C VAL A 313 -2.35 -6.95 1.71
N LEU A 314 -3.31 -6.02 1.74
CA LEU A 314 -3.60 -5.22 2.92
C LEU A 314 -4.93 -5.64 3.53
N GLY A 315 -4.93 -5.80 4.85
CA GLY A 315 -6.17 -5.93 5.62
C GLY A 315 -6.84 -4.57 5.87
N PRO A 316 -8.12 -4.57 6.26
CA PRO A 316 -8.89 -3.34 6.51
C PRO A 316 -8.34 -2.50 7.68
N GLY A 317 -7.51 -3.07 8.56
CA GLY A 317 -6.85 -2.34 9.64
C GLY A 317 -5.57 -1.58 9.24
N HIS A 318 -5.11 -1.72 7.99
CA HIS A 318 -3.90 -1.04 7.54
C HIS A 318 -4.19 0.44 7.18
N PRO A 319 -3.36 1.44 7.55
CA PRO A 319 -3.67 2.85 7.25
C PRO A 319 -3.88 3.17 5.77
N LEU A 320 -3.18 2.48 4.86
CA LEU A 320 -3.40 2.57 3.40
C LEU A 320 -4.75 1.99 2.92
N ALA A 321 -5.54 1.36 3.81
CA ALA A 321 -6.86 0.85 3.49
C ALA A 321 -7.99 1.80 3.89
N TYR A 322 -7.80 2.63 4.93
CA TYR A 322 -8.90 3.41 5.52
C TYR A 322 -8.60 4.88 5.84
N LEU A 323 -7.34 5.29 6.01
CA LEU A 323 -7.03 6.62 6.55
C LEU A 323 -7.33 7.72 5.52
N GLY A 324 -8.36 8.53 5.79
CA GLY A 324 -8.79 9.65 4.95
C GLY A 324 -8.20 11.01 5.38
N PRO A 325 -8.25 12.05 4.50
CA PRO A 325 -7.75 13.40 4.80
C PRO A 325 -8.40 14.10 6.00
N ASP A 326 -9.55 13.62 6.46
CA ASP A 326 -10.31 14.11 7.61
C ASP A 326 -9.99 13.38 8.92
N MET A 327 -9.13 12.35 8.88
CA MET A 327 -8.76 11.52 10.03
C MET A 327 -7.40 11.94 10.60
N PRO A 328 -7.34 12.71 11.71
CA PRO A 328 -6.07 13.00 12.36
C PRO A 328 -5.44 11.72 12.91
N CYS A 329 -4.17 11.48 12.60
CA CYS A 329 -3.44 10.30 13.03
C CYS A 329 -1.95 10.64 13.16
N SER A 330 -1.30 10.07 14.17
CA SER A 330 0.16 10.04 14.29
C SER A 330 0.65 8.62 14.02
N PHE A 331 1.69 8.49 13.21
CA PHE A 331 2.29 7.21 12.85
C PHE A 331 3.37 6.81 13.85
N PHE A 332 4.07 7.80 14.40
CA PHE A 332 5.19 7.55 15.29
C PHE A 332 4.90 7.84 16.76
N ASP A 333 3.78 8.50 17.09
CA ASP A 333 3.44 8.96 18.46
C ASP A 333 4.66 9.62 19.14
N ALA A 334 5.46 10.31 18.34
CA ALA A 334 6.83 10.65 18.70
C ALA A 334 6.86 11.92 19.52
#